data_AF-A0A5D0NNJ1-F1
#
_entry.id   AF-A0A5D0NNJ1-F1
#
_cell.length_a   1.000
_cell.length_b   1.000
_cell.length_c   1.000
_cell.angle_alpha   90.00
_cell.angle_beta   90.00
_cell.angle_gamma   90.00
#
_symmetry.space_group_name_H-M   'P 1'
#
loop_
_entity.id
_entity.type
_entity.pdbx_description
1 polymer ?
#
loop_
_entity_poly.entity_id
_entity_poly.type
_entity_poly.pdbx_seq_one_letter_code
_entity_poly.pdbx_strand_id
1 'polypeptide(L)'
;MIFAEVTDGVSDEVVLVTCSEVDHYYPGMPQDQNVRTIMNRAEHLKREGRIDEHCTLLRMAAEAGHATAAAQLGWLHSFAPEWNTIDLFDDPRSAQRSPAESLLRQARELDPDDGGTATLLAALLLWQLREMRACDPYDGDWVDEVGDEEEEPEEIWATAIQARHNEAVRLLEHVLRADPTNASAAVGLLAVREADWTSHLIEHSIHQPPLPDSDLEGRRLLEEMVTAARQAVSIDPGDSLAVGLLATALRWQQHPEAVEWSRRFQALRTEIRWPEETPGGRDRDRPTHGRYSWYLLEIAYSADPLHGDVVTDTVVTGDLDVLRWACDHHLAARLKAVLPDGDGDCGSVEVAMFEQGELVANIDLTPHLQLGDSGAVHIDWMAGSLPFLALAGESLPPGHPVTDASRMAVIPYGHTDGASPGWHFGTIIPA
;
A
#
# COMPACT_ATOMS: atom_id res chain seq x y z
N MET A 1 23.25 19.77 14.26
CA MET A 1 24.72 19.87 14.35
C MET A 1 25.18 18.68 15.17
N ILE A 2 25.59 17.59 14.52
CA ILE A 2 25.99 16.37 15.23
C ILE A 2 27.43 16.06 14.85
N PHE A 3 28.26 15.85 15.88
CA PHE A 3 29.63 15.39 15.76
C PHE A 3 29.60 13.88 15.60
N ALA A 4 29.99 13.36 14.45
CA ALA A 4 30.30 11.94 14.31
C ALA A 4 31.79 11.77 14.59
N GLU A 5 32.11 11.13 15.70
CA GLU A 5 33.49 10.79 16.09
C GLU A 5 33.89 9.53 15.29
N VAL A 6 34.69 9.70 14.24
CA VAL A 6 35.32 8.59 13.52
C VAL A 6 36.66 8.33 14.19
N THR A 7 36.69 7.38 15.13
CA THR A 7 37.95 6.94 15.75
C THR A 7 38.71 6.05 14.78
N ASP A 8 39.58 6.64 13.97
CA ASP A 8 40.61 5.89 13.24
C ASP A 8 41.98 6.55 13.41
N GLY A 9 42.45 6.54 14.67
CA GLY A 9 43.87 6.47 15.08
C GLY A 9 44.86 7.56 14.66
N VAL A 10 44.59 8.41 13.68
CA VAL A 10 45.50 9.44 13.20
C VAL A 10 44.67 10.63 12.67
N SER A 11 44.63 11.69 13.47
CA SER A 11 44.00 13.01 13.25
C SER A 11 42.47 13.10 13.43
N ASP A 12 42.08 13.90 14.43
CA ASP A 12 40.72 14.37 14.68
C ASP A 12 40.37 15.48 13.67
N GLU A 13 39.88 15.11 12.48
CA GLU A 13 39.30 16.08 11.55
C GLU A 13 37.78 15.92 11.52
N VAL A 14 37.09 16.92 12.09
CA VAL A 14 35.62 17.02 12.09
C VAL A 14 35.19 17.52 10.71
N VAL A 15 34.70 16.62 9.85
CA VAL A 15 34.15 17.01 8.55
C VAL A 15 32.71 17.50 8.73
N LEU A 16 32.52 18.81 8.55
CA LEU A 16 31.22 19.48 8.56
C LEU A 16 30.55 19.29 7.20
N VAL A 17 29.64 18.33 7.08
CA VAL A 17 28.85 18.18 5.83
C VAL A 17 27.64 19.11 5.86
N THR A 18 27.66 20.13 5.02
CA THR A 18 26.50 21.03 4.80
C THR A 18 25.69 20.55 3.60
N CYS A 19 24.38 20.85 3.53
CA CYS A 19 23.54 20.42 2.39
C CYS A 19 24.04 20.96 1.03
N SER A 20 24.85 22.02 1.01
CA SER A 20 25.54 22.51 -0.18
C SER A 20 26.74 21.66 -0.64
N GLU A 21 27.16 20.66 0.14
CA GLU A 21 28.26 19.75 -0.20
C GLU A 21 27.76 18.40 -0.75
N VAL A 22 26.44 18.16 -0.77
CA VAL A 22 25.87 16.94 -1.37
C VAL A 22 26.12 16.91 -2.88
N ASP A 23 26.29 18.07 -3.52
CA ASP A 23 26.71 18.19 -4.93
C ASP A 23 28.19 17.86 -5.16
N HIS A 24 28.97 17.58 -4.13
CA HIS A 24 30.38 17.23 -4.24
C HIS A 24 30.59 15.78 -3.81
N TYR A 25 30.26 14.88 -4.74
CA TYR A 25 30.76 13.50 -4.75
C TYR A 25 32.25 13.53 -4.37
N TYR A 26 32.63 13.02 -3.18
CA TYR A 26 33.99 13.14 -2.67
C TYR A 26 34.97 12.56 -3.70
N PRO A 27 35.71 13.40 -4.45
CA PRO A 27 36.52 12.91 -5.56
C PRO A 27 37.70 12.16 -4.96
N GLY A 28 37.69 10.82 -5.04
CA GLY A 28 38.77 9.97 -4.56
C GLY A 28 38.40 8.95 -3.48
N MET A 29 37.18 8.98 -2.93
CA MET A 29 36.71 7.87 -2.08
C MET A 29 36.26 6.67 -2.94
N PRO A 30 36.49 5.42 -2.49
CA PRO A 30 35.88 4.26 -3.11
C PRO A 30 34.35 4.39 -3.14
N GLN A 31 33.71 4.00 -4.24
CA GLN A 31 32.27 4.12 -4.46
C GLN A 31 31.45 3.55 -3.29
N ASP A 32 31.85 2.38 -2.76
CA ASP A 32 31.17 1.73 -1.63
C ASP A 32 31.22 2.55 -0.33
N GLN A 33 32.32 3.26 -0.08
CA GLN A 33 32.49 4.10 1.10
C GLN A 33 31.64 5.37 1.01
N ASN A 34 31.50 5.93 -0.20
CA ASN A 34 30.61 7.04 -0.47
C ASN A 34 29.15 6.64 -0.25
N VAL A 35 28.71 5.52 -0.82
CA VAL A 35 27.33 5.02 -0.69
C VAL A 35 26.97 4.76 0.78
N ARG A 36 27.85 4.13 1.55
CA ARG A 36 27.61 3.91 2.99
C ARG A 36 27.42 5.22 3.76
N THR A 37 28.21 6.25 3.44
CA THR A 37 28.12 7.57 4.08
C THR A 37 26.80 8.26 3.72
N ILE A 38 26.40 8.18 2.44
CA ILE A 38 25.11 8.67 1.95
C ILE A 38 23.96 7.99 2.68
N MET A 39 23.96 6.65 2.78
CA MET A 39 22.91 5.89 3.48
C MET A 39 22.82 6.23 4.97
N ASN A 40 23.95 6.36 5.67
CA ASN A 40 23.95 6.79 7.07
C ASN A 40 23.35 8.18 7.26
N ARG A 41 23.65 9.11 6.34
CA ARG A 41 23.06 10.45 6.36
C ARG A 41 21.57 10.42 6.02
N ALA A 42 21.16 9.61 5.05
CA ALA A 42 19.76 9.43 4.67
C ALA A 42 18.93 8.94 5.86
N GLU A 43 19.38 7.90 6.56
CA GLU A 43 18.71 7.37 7.76
C GLU A 43 18.64 8.39 8.90
N HIS A 44 19.66 9.22 9.04
CA HIS A 44 19.65 10.28 10.03
C HIS A 44 18.66 11.40 9.66
N LEU A 45 18.59 11.81 8.39
CA LEU A 45 17.58 12.77 7.90
C LEU A 45 16.15 12.25 8.06
N LYS A 46 15.93 10.95 7.82
CA LYS A 46 14.65 10.29 8.08
C LYS A 46 14.22 10.46 9.54
N ARG A 47 15.12 10.22 10.51
CA ARG A 47 14.85 10.42 11.95
C ARG A 47 14.63 11.88 12.34
N GLU A 48 15.10 12.82 11.54
CA GLU A 48 14.83 14.26 11.71
C GLU A 48 13.49 14.68 11.05
N GLY A 49 12.74 13.75 10.45
CA GLY A 49 11.51 14.05 9.70
C GLY A 49 11.76 14.74 8.36
N ARG A 50 13.01 14.79 7.88
CA ARG A 50 13.41 15.49 6.64
C ARG A 50 13.33 14.54 5.45
N ILE A 51 12.12 14.10 5.13
CA ILE A 51 11.88 13.02 4.15
C ILE A 51 12.29 13.41 2.73
N ASP A 52 12.13 14.67 2.29
CA ASP A 52 12.56 15.08 0.93
C ASP A 52 14.07 14.96 0.73
N GLU A 53 14.86 15.43 1.70
CA GLU A 53 16.32 15.30 1.65
C GLU A 53 16.77 13.85 1.79
N HIS A 54 16.02 13.04 2.57
CA HIS A 54 16.20 11.59 2.61
C HIS A 54 15.99 10.98 1.22
N CYS A 55 14.90 11.31 0.53
CA CYS A 55 14.62 10.87 -0.84
C CYS A 55 15.73 11.28 -1.83
N THR A 56 16.27 12.50 -1.72
CA THR A 56 17.41 12.95 -2.55
C THR A 56 18.63 12.04 -2.35
N LEU A 57 18.99 11.75 -1.10
CA LEU A 57 20.14 10.87 -0.82
C LEU A 57 19.90 9.43 -1.23
N LEU A 58 18.68 8.91 -1.05
CA LEU A 58 18.31 7.58 -1.55
C LEU A 58 18.42 7.50 -3.07
N ARG A 59 18.00 8.54 -3.80
CA ARG A 59 18.13 8.61 -5.27
C ARG A 59 19.59 8.52 -5.70
N MET A 60 20.47 9.31 -5.08
CA MET A 60 21.91 9.27 -5.36
C MET A 60 22.51 7.89 -5.10
N ALA A 61 22.11 7.23 -4.00
CA ALA A 61 22.58 5.89 -3.68
C ALA A 61 22.01 4.82 -4.64
N ALA A 62 20.74 4.93 -5.05
CA ALA A 62 20.11 4.06 -6.03
C ALA A 62 20.76 4.17 -7.42
N GLU A 63 21.05 5.39 -7.88
CA GLU A 63 21.79 5.68 -9.11
C GLU A 63 23.22 5.10 -9.07
N ALA A 64 23.82 5.03 -7.88
CA ALA A 64 25.11 4.38 -7.65
C ALA A 64 25.04 2.84 -7.55
N GLY A 65 23.86 2.24 -7.74
CA GLY A 65 23.66 0.79 -7.74
C GLY A 65 23.40 0.16 -6.36
N HIS A 66 22.94 0.94 -5.37
CA HIS A 66 22.63 0.41 -4.04
C HIS A 66 21.20 -0.14 -3.96
N ALA A 67 21.06 -1.48 -3.91
CA ALA A 67 19.77 -2.18 -3.94
C ALA A 67 18.77 -1.68 -2.88
N THR A 68 19.20 -1.60 -1.62
CA THR A 68 18.32 -1.15 -0.52
C THR A 68 17.87 0.30 -0.68
N ALA A 69 18.70 1.16 -1.30
CA ALA A 69 18.31 2.55 -1.52
C ALA A 69 17.24 2.65 -2.59
N ALA A 70 17.39 1.87 -3.68
CA ALA A 70 16.38 1.75 -4.72
C ALA A 70 15.07 1.15 -4.16
N ALA A 71 15.16 0.14 -3.28
CA ALA A 71 14.00 -0.45 -2.63
C ALA A 71 13.25 0.55 -1.72
N GLN A 72 13.98 1.26 -0.85
CA GLN A 72 13.40 2.28 0.04
C GLN A 72 12.81 3.46 -0.74
N LEU A 73 13.48 3.91 -1.81
CA LEU A 73 12.95 4.98 -2.64
C LEU A 73 11.72 4.52 -3.44
N GLY A 74 11.74 3.31 -3.99
CA GLY A 74 10.60 2.71 -4.69
C GLY A 74 9.39 2.54 -3.75
N TRP A 75 9.65 2.15 -2.50
CA TRP A 75 8.65 2.13 -1.43
C TRP A 75 8.06 3.52 -1.15
N LEU A 76 8.88 4.56 -0.95
CA LEU A 76 8.38 5.92 -0.74
C LEU A 76 7.59 6.43 -1.95
N HIS A 77 8.07 6.18 -3.16
CA HIS A 77 7.37 6.55 -4.39
C HIS A 77 6.05 5.80 -4.59
N SER A 78 5.85 4.63 -3.95
CA SER A 78 4.55 3.94 -3.96
C SER A 78 3.45 4.75 -3.27
N PHE A 79 3.81 5.74 -2.44
CA PHE A 79 2.87 6.60 -1.71
C PHE A 79 2.47 7.88 -2.45
N ALA A 80 3.05 8.13 -3.62
CA ALA A 80 2.73 9.28 -4.48
C ALA A 80 1.93 8.80 -5.69
N PRO A 81 0.59 8.73 -5.61
CA PRO A 81 -0.23 8.09 -6.63
C PRO A 81 -0.18 8.80 -7.98
N GLU A 82 0.07 10.12 -8.03
CA GLU A 82 0.28 10.78 -9.33
C GLU A 82 1.44 10.14 -10.08
N TRP A 83 2.49 9.67 -9.40
CA TRP A 83 3.61 9.02 -10.08
C TRP A 83 3.29 7.59 -10.51
N ASN A 84 2.24 6.99 -9.95
CA ASN A 84 1.90 5.59 -10.18
C ASN A 84 0.78 5.40 -11.21
N THR A 85 0.02 6.45 -11.53
CA THR A 85 -1.08 6.39 -12.51
C THR A 85 -0.78 7.08 -13.84
N ILE A 86 0.08 8.11 -13.86
CA ILE A 86 0.22 9.03 -15.02
C ILE A 86 0.46 8.32 -16.35
N ASP A 87 1.19 7.19 -16.39
CA ASP A 87 1.54 6.53 -17.67
C ASP A 87 0.80 5.20 -17.89
N LEU A 88 0.04 4.69 -16.91
CA LEU A 88 -0.64 3.38 -17.05
C LEU A 88 -1.84 3.45 -18.00
N PHE A 89 -2.46 4.62 -18.11
CA PHE A 89 -3.69 4.83 -18.88
C PHE A 89 -3.43 5.34 -20.30
N ASP A 90 -2.22 5.87 -20.55
CA ASP A 90 -1.85 6.40 -21.86
C ASP A 90 -1.44 5.29 -22.83
N ASP A 91 -0.72 4.26 -22.36
CA ASP A 91 -0.43 3.06 -23.15
C ASP A 91 -0.18 1.83 -22.24
N PRO A 92 -1.11 0.87 -22.16
CA PRO A 92 -0.96 -0.35 -21.36
C PRO A 92 0.20 -1.26 -21.83
N ARG A 93 0.68 -1.06 -23.07
CA ARG A 93 1.85 -1.76 -23.62
C ARG A 93 3.15 -1.06 -23.28
N SER A 94 3.09 0.21 -22.88
CA SER A 94 4.30 0.98 -22.71
C SER A 94 5.18 0.28 -21.68
N ALA A 95 6.45 0.12 -22.03
CA ALA A 95 7.46 -0.25 -21.06
C ALA A 95 7.70 0.87 -20.03
N GLN A 96 6.95 1.98 -20.13
CA GLN A 96 7.03 3.12 -19.25
C GLN A 96 6.33 2.73 -17.94
N ARG A 97 7.18 2.35 -17.00
CA ARG A 97 6.79 1.91 -15.67
C ARG A 97 6.69 3.14 -14.78
N SER A 98 5.83 3.08 -13.77
CA SER A 98 5.85 4.11 -12.72
C SER A 98 7.25 4.22 -12.12
N PRO A 99 7.66 5.39 -11.60
CA PRO A 99 8.94 5.55 -10.91
C PRO A 99 9.12 4.53 -9.78
N ALA A 100 8.06 4.23 -9.02
CA ALA A 100 8.07 3.22 -7.98
C ALA A 100 8.38 1.82 -8.53
N GLU A 101 7.66 1.40 -9.58
CA GLU A 101 7.87 0.10 -10.21
C GLU A 101 9.30 -0.02 -10.79
N SER A 102 9.78 1.03 -11.46
CA SER A 102 11.14 1.09 -12.02
C SER A 102 12.21 0.89 -10.93
N LEU A 103 12.08 1.61 -9.81
CA LEU A 103 13.02 1.52 -8.69
C LEU A 103 12.98 0.17 -7.99
N LEU A 104 11.79 -0.41 -7.77
CA LEU A 104 11.66 -1.73 -7.15
C LEU A 104 12.20 -2.84 -8.05
N ARG A 105 12.03 -2.73 -9.36
CA ARG A 105 12.65 -3.65 -10.32
C ARG A 105 14.17 -3.50 -10.34
N GLN A 106 14.68 -2.27 -10.33
CA GLN A 106 16.12 -2.01 -10.21
C GLN A 106 16.68 -2.65 -8.93
N ALA A 107 16.01 -2.47 -7.79
CA ALA A 107 16.40 -3.10 -6.54
C ALA A 107 16.43 -4.63 -6.64
N ARG A 108 15.43 -5.24 -7.28
CA ARG A 108 15.38 -6.69 -7.56
C ARG A 108 16.47 -7.19 -8.49
N GLU A 109 16.87 -6.39 -9.48
CA GLU A 109 17.97 -6.75 -10.38
C GLU A 109 19.31 -6.73 -9.63
N LEU A 110 19.47 -5.79 -8.71
CA LEU A 110 20.67 -5.67 -7.87
C LEU A 110 20.71 -6.71 -6.74
N ASP A 111 19.57 -7.08 -6.17
CA ASP A 111 19.42 -8.12 -5.16
C ASP A 111 18.20 -9.03 -5.43
N PRO A 112 18.38 -10.09 -6.24
CA PRO A 112 17.29 -11.02 -6.59
C PRO A 112 16.79 -11.89 -5.45
N ASP A 113 17.44 -11.92 -4.30
CA ASP A 113 17.03 -12.73 -3.15
C ASP A 113 16.32 -11.89 -2.07
N ASP A 114 16.24 -10.57 -2.24
CA ASP A 114 15.47 -9.70 -1.36
C ASP A 114 13.96 -9.95 -1.53
N GLY A 115 13.43 -10.77 -0.61
CA GLY A 115 12.02 -11.10 -0.54
C GLY A 115 11.13 -9.93 -0.14
N GLY A 116 11.66 -8.95 0.62
CA GLY A 116 10.91 -7.74 1.01
C GLY A 116 10.60 -6.87 -0.21
N THR A 117 11.62 -6.61 -1.04
CA THR A 117 11.44 -5.88 -2.30
C THR A 117 10.53 -6.64 -3.27
N ALA A 118 10.64 -7.97 -3.36
CA ALA A 118 9.76 -8.77 -4.22
C ALA A 118 8.29 -8.70 -3.78
N THR A 119 8.02 -8.81 -2.47
CA THR A 119 6.66 -8.66 -1.93
C THR A 119 6.13 -7.26 -2.17
N LEU A 120 6.95 -6.22 -1.98
CA LEU A 120 6.54 -4.84 -2.21
C LEU A 120 6.21 -4.58 -3.70
N LEU A 121 7.04 -5.08 -4.63
CA LEU A 121 6.77 -4.99 -6.06
C LEU A 121 5.47 -5.72 -6.42
N ALA A 122 5.26 -6.94 -5.91
CA ALA A 122 4.03 -7.68 -6.16
C ALA A 122 2.80 -6.91 -5.65
N ALA A 123 2.90 -6.30 -4.49
CA ALA A 123 1.82 -5.54 -3.90
C ALA A 123 1.53 -4.24 -4.69
N LEU A 124 2.56 -3.56 -5.22
CA LEU A 124 2.40 -2.44 -6.16
C LEU A 124 1.68 -2.88 -7.44
N LEU A 125 2.10 -4.01 -8.03
CA LEU A 125 1.44 -4.56 -9.23
C LEU A 125 -0.04 -4.88 -8.96
N LEU A 126 -0.37 -5.43 -7.79
CA LEU A 126 -1.76 -5.71 -7.40
C LEU A 126 -2.61 -4.46 -7.27
N TRP A 127 -2.03 -3.39 -6.72
CA TRP A 127 -2.70 -2.11 -6.69
C TRP A 127 -2.93 -1.57 -8.12
N GLN A 128 -1.91 -1.58 -8.99
CA GLN A 128 -2.07 -1.15 -10.38
C GLN A 128 -3.14 -1.96 -11.13
N LEU A 129 -3.22 -3.27 -10.89
CA LEU A 129 -4.26 -4.13 -11.47
C LEU A 129 -5.67 -3.70 -11.06
N ARG A 130 -5.84 -3.29 -9.81
CA ARG A 130 -7.12 -2.78 -9.31
C ARG A 130 -7.49 -1.49 -10.03
N GLU A 131 -6.56 -0.55 -10.16
CA GLU A 131 -6.79 0.69 -10.91
C GLU A 131 -7.11 0.41 -12.38
N MET A 132 -6.33 -0.46 -13.02
CA MET A 132 -6.57 -0.84 -14.41
C MET A 132 -7.95 -1.50 -14.61
N ARG A 133 -8.45 -2.26 -13.64
CA ARG A 133 -9.79 -2.88 -13.70
C ARG A 133 -10.93 -1.90 -13.39
N ALA A 134 -10.65 -0.82 -12.68
CA ALA A 134 -11.63 0.22 -12.37
C ALA A 134 -11.81 1.19 -13.55
N CYS A 135 -10.78 1.35 -14.39
CA CYS A 135 -10.85 2.20 -15.57
C CYS A 135 -11.57 1.50 -16.73
N ASP A 136 -12.43 2.26 -17.41
CA ASP A 136 -13.00 1.86 -18.69
C ASP A 136 -11.90 1.97 -19.76
N PRO A 137 -11.58 0.88 -20.48
CA PRO A 137 -10.57 0.91 -21.53
C PRO A 137 -10.91 1.92 -22.65
N TYR A 138 -12.15 2.40 -22.74
CA TYR A 138 -12.56 3.39 -23.74
C TYR A 138 -12.58 4.84 -23.24
N ASP A 139 -12.29 5.09 -21.96
CA ASP A 139 -12.42 6.41 -21.33
C ASP A 139 -11.12 7.25 -21.36
N GLY A 140 -10.21 6.97 -22.30
CA GLY A 140 -8.95 7.69 -22.44
C GLY A 140 -8.65 8.13 -23.89
N ASP A 141 -7.89 9.22 -24.01
CA ASP A 141 -7.42 9.78 -25.29
C ASP A 141 -6.58 8.78 -26.13
N TRP A 142 -6.15 7.66 -25.54
CA TRP A 142 -5.36 6.63 -26.20
C TRP A 142 -6.12 5.87 -27.30
N VAL A 143 -7.46 5.80 -27.24
CA VAL A 143 -8.28 5.17 -28.29
C VAL A 143 -8.11 5.89 -29.64
N ASP A 144 -7.84 7.20 -29.61
CA ASP A 144 -7.60 7.98 -30.83
C ASP A 144 -6.16 7.79 -31.38
N GLU A 145 -5.21 7.31 -30.55
CA GLU A 145 -3.80 7.09 -30.93
C GLU A 145 -3.50 5.67 -31.44
N VAL A 146 -4.30 4.67 -31.06
CA VAL A 146 -4.25 3.30 -31.63
C VAL A 146 -4.92 3.33 -33.01
N GLY A 147 -4.32 4.08 -33.94
CA GLY A 147 -4.93 4.35 -35.24
C GLY A 147 -5.12 3.08 -36.07
N ASP A 148 -6.32 2.85 -36.62
CA ASP A 148 -6.74 1.85 -37.62
C ASP A 148 -6.18 0.40 -37.52
N GLU A 149 -5.37 0.05 -36.51
CA GLU A 149 -4.79 -1.28 -36.31
C GLU A 149 -5.84 -2.26 -35.78
N GLU A 150 -5.82 -3.49 -36.30
CA GLU A 150 -6.87 -4.52 -36.13
C GLU A 150 -7.04 -5.07 -34.69
N GLU A 151 -6.21 -4.66 -33.72
CA GLU A 151 -6.29 -5.17 -32.34
C GLU A 151 -7.23 -4.31 -31.49
N GLU A 152 -8.27 -4.94 -30.93
CA GLU A 152 -9.25 -4.26 -30.10
C GLU A 152 -8.59 -3.78 -28.78
N PRO A 153 -8.77 -2.50 -28.37
CA PRO A 153 -8.33 -1.94 -27.09
C PRO A 153 -8.48 -2.88 -25.88
N GLU A 154 -9.60 -3.61 -25.82
CA GLU A 154 -9.91 -4.59 -24.77
C GLU A 154 -8.90 -5.75 -24.70
N GLU A 155 -8.46 -6.28 -25.84
CA GLU A 155 -7.51 -7.41 -25.87
C GLU A 155 -6.13 -6.99 -25.35
N ILE A 156 -5.72 -5.76 -25.68
CA ILE A 156 -4.46 -5.17 -25.21
C ILE A 156 -4.54 -4.99 -23.69
N TRP A 157 -5.62 -4.38 -23.22
CA TRP A 157 -5.85 -4.12 -21.81
C TRP A 157 -5.89 -5.41 -20.98
N ALA A 158 -6.65 -6.40 -21.45
CA ALA A 158 -6.74 -7.72 -20.83
C ALA A 158 -5.38 -8.43 -20.78
N THR A 159 -4.57 -8.32 -21.84
CA THR A 159 -3.22 -8.90 -21.89
C THR A 159 -2.29 -8.24 -20.87
N ALA A 160 -2.34 -6.91 -20.74
CA ALA A 160 -1.52 -6.17 -19.78
C ALA A 160 -1.91 -6.50 -18.33
N ILE A 161 -3.22 -6.55 -18.03
CA ILE A 161 -3.76 -7.01 -16.74
C ILE A 161 -3.26 -8.43 -16.44
N GLN A 162 -3.38 -9.37 -17.38
CA GLN A 162 -2.96 -10.74 -17.16
C GLN A 162 -1.43 -10.85 -16.94
N ALA A 163 -0.63 -10.07 -17.66
CA ALA A 163 0.83 -10.07 -17.53
C ALA A 163 1.29 -9.61 -16.13
N ARG A 164 0.75 -8.48 -15.66
CA ARG A 164 1.04 -7.94 -14.31
C ARG A 164 0.53 -8.88 -13.21
N HIS A 165 -0.66 -9.45 -13.39
CA HIS A 165 -1.21 -10.46 -12.49
C HIS A 165 -0.27 -11.67 -12.34
N ASN A 166 0.10 -12.29 -13.47
CA ASN A 166 0.99 -13.45 -13.48
C ASN A 166 2.34 -13.12 -12.85
N GLU A 167 2.83 -11.90 -13.03
CA GLU A 167 4.07 -11.46 -12.40
C GLU A 167 3.96 -11.34 -10.88
N ALA A 168 2.89 -10.70 -10.36
CA ALA A 168 2.65 -10.61 -8.92
C ALA A 168 2.60 -11.99 -8.27
N VAL A 169 1.88 -12.95 -8.87
CA VAL A 169 1.85 -14.35 -8.42
C VAL A 169 3.26 -14.94 -8.37
N ARG A 170 4.03 -14.84 -9.47
CA ARG A 170 5.38 -15.42 -9.53
C ARG A 170 6.32 -14.83 -8.48
N LEU A 171 6.23 -13.52 -8.22
CA LEU A 171 7.03 -12.86 -7.20
C LEU A 171 6.69 -13.41 -5.81
N LEU A 172 5.40 -13.48 -5.45
CA LEU A 172 4.95 -13.96 -4.14
C LEU A 172 5.27 -15.45 -3.93
N GLU A 173 5.05 -16.30 -4.93
CA GLU A 173 5.45 -17.71 -4.89
C GLU A 173 6.96 -17.90 -4.81
N HIS A 174 7.74 -17.00 -5.42
CA HIS A 174 9.20 -17.03 -5.28
C HIS A 174 9.61 -16.71 -3.83
N VAL A 175 9.03 -15.68 -3.23
CA VAL A 175 9.27 -15.33 -1.81
C VAL A 175 8.89 -16.49 -0.90
N LEU A 176 7.70 -17.10 -1.07
CA LEU A 176 7.25 -18.21 -0.23
C LEU A 176 8.05 -19.51 -0.42
N ARG A 177 8.68 -19.72 -1.58
CA ARG A 177 9.63 -20.83 -1.76
C ARG A 177 10.93 -20.61 -1.02
N ALA A 178 11.41 -19.36 -0.97
CA ALA A 178 12.63 -19.00 -0.24
C ALA A 178 12.39 -18.94 1.29
N ASP A 179 11.27 -18.35 1.69
CA ASP A 179 10.81 -18.24 3.07
C ASP A 179 9.32 -18.60 3.17
N PRO A 180 8.99 -19.87 3.48
CA PRO A 180 7.61 -20.33 3.66
C PRO A 180 6.88 -19.68 4.83
N THR A 181 7.57 -18.93 5.69
CA THR A 181 7.01 -18.25 6.87
C THR A 181 6.78 -16.76 6.64
N ASN A 182 7.00 -16.26 5.42
CA ASN A 182 6.77 -14.86 5.09
C ASN A 182 5.27 -14.55 5.04
N ALA A 183 4.76 -13.95 6.12
CA ALA A 183 3.34 -13.60 6.27
C ALA A 183 2.86 -12.67 5.15
N SER A 184 3.59 -11.58 4.87
CA SER A 184 3.20 -10.61 3.83
C SER A 184 3.05 -11.27 2.45
N ALA A 185 3.98 -12.16 2.08
CA ALA A 185 3.90 -12.87 0.81
C ALA A 185 2.71 -13.87 0.77
N ALA A 186 2.42 -14.54 1.88
CA ALA A 186 1.30 -15.49 1.97
C ALA A 186 -0.05 -14.78 1.86
N VAL A 187 -0.22 -13.67 2.58
CA VAL A 187 -1.46 -12.88 2.53
C VAL A 187 -1.58 -12.14 1.20
N GLY A 188 -0.47 -11.65 0.64
CA GLY A 188 -0.43 -11.11 -0.72
C GLY A 188 -0.89 -12.13 -1.76
N LEU A 189 -0.40 -13.37 -1.70
CA LEU A 189 -0.82 -14.44 -2.62
C LEU A 189 -2.30 -14.77 -2.46
N LEU A 190 -2.79 -14.81 -1.22
CA LEU A 190 -4.21 -14.98 -0.93
C LEU A 190 -5.06 -13.86 -1.54
N ALA A 191 -4.64 -12.60 -1.42
CA ALA A 191 -5.35 -11.48 -2.04
C ALA A 191 -5.42 -11.61 -3.57
N VAL A 192 -4.35 -12.10 -4.21
CA VAL A 192 -4.36 -12.36 -5.66
C VAL A 192 -5.40 -13.42 -6.03
N ARG A 193 -5.46 -14.53 -5.28
CA ARG A 193 -6.41 -15.62 -5.54
C ARG A 193 -7.85 -15.23 -5.25
N GLU A 194 -8.08 -14.38 -4.25
CA GLU A 194 -9.39 -13.79 -4.01
C GLU A 194 -9.83 -12.92 -5.19
N ALA A 195 -8.93 -12.09 -5.73
CA ALA A 195 -9.24 -11.25 -6.88
C ALA A 195 -9.57 -12.07 -8.14
N ASP A 196 -8.85 -13.18 -8.39
CA ASP A 196 -9.17 -14.10 -9.50
C ASP A 196 -10.56 -14.70 -9.35
N TRP A 197 -10.87 -15.17 -8.15
CA TRP A 197 -12.14 -15.76 -7.82
C TRP A 197 -13.29 -14.75 -7.97
N THR A 198 -13.12 -13.53 -7.47
CA THR A 198 -14.12 -12.46 -7.58
C THR A 198 -14.33 -12.02 -9.02
N SER A 199 -13.27 -11.91 -9.83
CA SER A 199 -13.39 -11.65 -11.27
C SER A 199 -14.21 -12.73 -11.99
N HIS A 200 -13.94 -14.01 -11.68
CA HIS A 200 -14.70 -15.13 -12.25
C HIS A 200 -16.19 -15.08 -11.88
N LEU A 201 -16.52 -14.76 -10.62
CA LEU A 201 -17.90 -14.60 -10.17
C LEU A 201 -18.64 -13.49 -10.94
N ILE A 202 -17.98 -12.36 -11.18
CA ILE A 202 -18.56 -11.22 -11.90
C ILE A 202 -18.81 -11.59 -13.37
N GLU A 203 -17.81 -12.14 -14.05
CA GLU A 203 -17.88 -12.54 -15.45
C GLU A 203 -19.02 -13.54 -15.71
N HIS A 204 -19.21 -14.49 -14.79
CA HIS A 204 -20.23 -15.52 -14.91
C HIS A 204 -21.56 -15.14 -14.24
N SER A 205 -21.69 -13.92 -13.70
CA SER A 205 -22.87 -13.44 -12.97
C SER A 205 -23.31 -14.40 -11.85
N ILE A 206 -22.34 -14.97 -11.13
CA ILE A 206 -22.56 -15.90 -10.03
C ILE A 206 -22.61 -15.10 -8.73
N HIS A 207 -23.79 -15.03 -8.12
CA HIS A 207 -24.01 -14.17 -6.95
C HIS A 207 -24.23 -14.93 -5.64
N GLN A 208 -24.35 -16.27 -5.68
CA GLN A 208 -24.67 -17.07 -4.50
C GLN A 208 -23.96 -18.42 -4.48
N PRO A 209 -23.53 -18.89 -3.29
CA PRO A 209 -23.04 -20.25 -3.12
C PRO A 209 -24.19 -21.27 -3.12
N PRO A 210 -23.96 -22.54 -3.50
CA PRO A 210 -22.68 -23.06 -4.00
C PRO A 210 -22.41 -22.68 -5.45
N LEU A 211 -21.17 -22.86 -5.86
CA LEU A 211 -20.81 -22.93 -7.27
C LEU A 211 -21.60 -24.02 -8.01
N PRO A 212 -22.08 -23.75 -9.24
CA PRO A 212 -22.66 -24.78 -10.10
C PRO A 212 -21.72 -25.99 -10.28
N ASP A 213 -22.28 -27.19 -10.39
CA ASP A 213 -21.50 -28.42 -10.63
C ASP A 213 -20.71 -28.39 -11.94
N SER A 214 -21.17 -27.61 -12.92
CA SER A 214 -20.53 -27.43 -14.21
C SER A 214 -19.35 -26.45 -14.20
N ASP A 215 -19.17 -25.68 -13.12
CA ASP A 215 -18.16 -24.62 -13.05
C ASP A 215 -16.82 -25.17 -12.52
N LEU A 216 -16.09 -25.86 -13.40
CA LEU A 216 -14.80 -26.45 -13.06
C LEU A 216 -13.74 -25.39 -12.73
N GLU A 217 -13.78 -24.26 -13.43
CA GLU A 217 -12.80 -23.19 -13.25
C GLU A 217 -13.01 -22.45 -11.93
N GLY A 218 -14.26 -22.09 -11.62
CA GLY A 218 -14.58 -21.49 -10.32
C GLY A 218 -14.19 -22.40 -9.15
N ARG A 219 -14.35 -23.73 -9.29
CA ARG A 219 -13.91 -24.69 -8.27
C ARG A 219 -12.39 -24.71 -8.09
N ARG A 220 -11.63 -24.68 -9.19
CA ARG A 220 -10.17 -24.62 -9.17
C ARG A 220 -9.69 -23.35 -8.46
N LEU A 221 -10.22 -22.19 -8.84
CA LEU A 221 -9.89 -20.90 -8.21
C LEU A 221 -10.19 -20.91 -6.71
N LEU A 222 -11.34 -21.47 -6.33
CA LEU A 222 -11.75 -21.56 -4.93
C LEU A 222 -10.86 -22.51 -4.12
N GLU A 223 -10.40 -23.62 -4.69
CA GLU A 223 -9.42 -24.53 -4.07
C GLU A 223 -8.05 -23.86 -3.87
N GLU A 224 -7.60 -23.07 -4.85
CA GLU A 224 -6.37 -22.28 -4.74
C GLU A 224 -6.48 -21.22 -3.65
N MET A 225 -7.62 -20.52 -3.56
CA MET A 225 -7.91 -19.56 -2.50
C MET A 225 -7.93 -20.23 -1.12
N VAL A 226 -8.58 -21.39 -0.95
CA VAL A 226 -8.56 -22.15 0.31
C VAL A 226 -7.14 -22.55 0.70
N THR A 227 -6.32 -22.99 -0.27
CA THR A 227 -4.94 -23.39 -0.03
C THR A 227 -4.09 -22.21 0.44
N ALA A 228 -4.17 -21.07 -0.26
CA ALA A 228 -3.47 -19.84 0.11
C ALA A 228 -3.92 -19.33 1.49
N ALA A 229 -5.23 -19.36 1.77
CA ALA A 229 -5.77 -18.90 3.05
C ALA A 229 -5.33 -19.79 4.22
N ARG A 230 -5.34 -21.12 4.04
CA ARG A 230 -4.81 -22.05 5.05
C ARG A 230 -3.33 -21.84 5.31
N GLN A 231 -2.53 -21.58 4.27
CA GLN A 231 -1.12 -21.26 4.43
C GLN A 231 -0.94 -19.96 5.22
N ALA A 232 -1.61 -18.87 4.84
CA ALA A 232 -1.54 -17.60 5.54
C ALA A 232 -1.95 -17.72 7.02
N VAL A 233 -3.06 -18.40 7.32
CA VAL A 233 -3.51 -18.66 8.70
C VAL A 233 -2.54 -19.56 9.48
N SER A 234 -1.82 -20.47 8.81
CA SER A 234 -0.82 -21.30 9.48
C SER A 234 0.43 -20.50 9.90
N ILE A 235 0.74 -19.44 9.16
CA ILE A 235 1.86 -18.52 9.44
C ILE A 235 1.46 -17.51 10.52
N ASP A 236 0.31 -16.85 10.32
CA ASP A 236 -0.28 -15.94 11.30
C ASP A 236 -1.74 -16.33 11.60
N PRO A 237 -1.98 -17.07 12.70
CA PRO A 237 -3.32 -17.46 13.10
C PRO A 237 -4.20 -16.29 13.57
N GLY A 238 -3.61 -15.12 13.83
CA GLY A 238 -4.30 -13.89 14.21
C GLY A 238 -4.69 -13.00 13.03
N ASP A 239 -4.24 -13.32 11.82
CA ASP A 239 -4.56 -12.53 10.63
C ASP A 239 -6.05 -12.64 10.27
N SER A 240 -6.80 -11.58 10.57
CA SER A 240 -8.25 -11.53 10.41
C SER A 240 -8.67 -11.59 8.94
N LEU A 241 -7.84 -11.07 8.02
CA LEU A 241 -8.05 -11.15 6.58
C LEU A 241 -7.98 -12.61 6.12
N ALA A 242 -6.90 -13.30 6.45
CA ALA A 242 -6.70 -14.69 6.07
C ALA A 242 -7.79 -15.61 6.64
N VAL A 243 -8.16 -15.39 7.90
CA VAL A 243 -9.25 -16.11 8.56
C VAL A 243 -10.61 -15.83 7.90
N GLY A 244 -10.90 -14.57 7.57
CA GLY A 244 -12.14 -14.17 6.91
C GLY A 244 -12.26 -14.75 5.49
N LEU A 245 -11.20 -14.66 4.70
CA LEU A 245 -11.17 -15.23 3.34
C LEU A 245 -11.25 -16.75 3.35
N LEU A 246 -10.61 -17.43 4.32
CA LEU A 246 -10.78 -18.88 4.49
C LEU A 246 -12.24 -19.24 4.80
N ALA A 247 -12.89 -18.51 5.71
CA ALA A 247 -14.30 -18.74 6.05
C ALA A 247 -15.20 -18.56 4.83
N THR A 248 -14.98 -17.51 4.04
CA THR A 248 -15.71 -17.23 2.80
C THR A 248 -15.49 -18.35 1.77
N ALA A 249 -14.25 -18.71 1.49
CA ALA A 249 -13.94 -19.72 0.49
C ALA A 249 -14.54 -21.10 0.84
N LEU A 250 -14.43 -21.51 2.11
CA LEU A 250 -15.04 -22.75 2.61
C LEU A 250 -16.56 -22.72 2.54
N ARG A 251 -17.21 -21.56 2.76
CA ARG A 251 -18.65 -21.41 2.61
C ARG A 251 -19.10 -21.64 1.17
N TRP A 252 -18.36 -21.11 0.19
CA TRP A 252 -18.62 -21.34 -1.23
C TRP A 252 -18.48 -22.81 -1.64
N GLN A 253 -17.59 -23.55 -0.98
CA GLN A 253 -17.44 -25.00 -1.13
C GLN A 253 -18.48 -25.82 -0.34
N GLN A 254 -19.34 -25.18 0.45
CA GLN A 254 -20.20 -25.84 1.45
C GLN A 254 -19.43 -26.75 2.43
N HIS A 255 -18.18 -26.41 2.72
CA HIS A 255 -17.36 -27.20 3.62
C HIS A 255 -17.84 -27.01 5.07
N PRO A 256 -17.99 -28.09 5.88
CA PRO A 256 -18.51 -27.99 7.25
C PRO A 256 -17.67 -27.11 8.17
N GLU A 257 -16.36 -27.00 7.92
CA GLU A 257 -15.46 -26.11 8.67
C GLU A 257 -15.80 -24.62 8.51
N ALA A 258 -16.56 -24.22 7.49
CA ALA A 258 -16.88 -22.81 7.24
C ALA A 258 -17.52 -22.13 8.46
N VAL A 259 -18.34 -22.86 9.23
CA VAL A 259 -18.99 -22.35 10.45
C VAL A 259 -17.98 -22.05 11.55
N GLU A 260 -16.98 -22.91 11.73
CA GLU A 260 -15.93 -22.72 12.73
C GLU A 260 -15.06 -21.51 12.38
N TRP A 261 -14.62 -21.43 11.12
CA TRP A 261 -13.85 -20.29 10.63
C TRP A 261 -14.64 -18.99 10.66
N SER A 262 -15.94 -19.01 10.35
CA SER A 262 -16.80 -17.83 10.48
C SER A 262 -16.90 -17.35 11.93
N ARG A 263 -17.01 -18.27 12.91
CA ARG A 263 -17.00 -17.91 14.33
C ARG A 263 -15.65 -17.33 14.75
N ARG A 264 -14.55 -17.89 14.27
CA ARG A 264 -13.21 -17.38 14.55
C ARG A 264 -13.01 -15.97 13.97
N PHE A 265 -13.44 -15.75 12.72
CA PHE A 265 -13.44 -14.43 12.10
C PHE A 265 -14.29 -13.43 12.90
N GLN A 266 -15.49 -13.83 13.32
CA GLN A 266 -16.35 -13.01 14.17
C GLN A 266 -15.68 -12.72 15.51
N ALA A 267 -15.03 -13.69 16.16
CA ALA A 267 -14.31 -13.47 17.40
C ALA A 267 -13.23 -12.39 17.21
N LEU A 268 -12.37 -12.54 16.18
CA LEU A 268 -11.36 -11.55 15.82
C LEU A 268 -11.97 -10.17 15.55
N ARG A 269 -13.12 -10.06 14.88
CA ARG A 269 -13.79 -8.78 14.60
C ARG A 269 -14.52 -8.17 15.79
N THR A 270 -15.24 -8.96 16.59
CA THR A 270 -16.00 -8.45 17.75
C THR A 270 -15.10 -8.04 18.90
N GLU A 271 -13.87 -8.53 18.88
CA GLU A 271 -12.79 -8.06 19.74
C GLU A 271 -12.27 -6.68 19.29
N ILE A 272 -12.32 -6.35 17.98
CA ILE A 272 -12.18 -4.97 17.44
C ILE A 272 -13.46 -4.16 17.76
N ARG A 273 -13.72 -3.89 19.05
CA ARG A 273 -14.68 -2.86 19.44
C ARG A 273 -14.02 -1.51 19.34
N TRP A 274 -14.53 -0.69 18.41
CA TRP A 274 -14.40 0.76 18.48
C TRP A 274 -14.79 1.20 19.89
N PRO A 275 -13.96 1.98 20.58
CA PRO A 275 -14.36 2.54 21.85
C PRO A 275 -15.54 3.49 21.60
N GLU A 276 -16.77 3.01 21.82
CA GLU A 276 -17.84 3.93 22.20
C GLU A 276 -17.32 4.67 23.43
N GLU A 277 -17.15 5.99 23.31
CA GLU A 277 -16.66 6.93 24.32
C GLU A 277 -16.82 6.39 25.75
N THR A 278 -15.83 5.64 26.23
CA THR A 278 -15.80 5.17 27.61
C THR A 278 -14.66 5.91 28.29
N PRO A 279 -14.95 7.03 28.98
CA PRO A 279 -13.93 7.79 29.65
C PRO A 279 -13.39 6.95 30.82
N GLY A 280 -12.11 6.59 30.72
CA GLY A 280 -11.28 6.23 31.87
C GLY A 280 -11.23 4.74 32.20
N GLY A 281 -10.43 3.99 31.46
CA GLY A 281 -9.99 2.67 31.88
C GLY A 281 -9.17 1.96 30.82
N ARG A 282 -7.83 2.16 30.82
CA ARG A 282 -6.93 1.27 30.09
C ARG A 282 -6.87 -0.05 30.85
N ASP A 283 -7.72 -0.99 30.46
CA ASP A 283 -7.65 -2.36 30.95
C ASP A 283 -6.45 -3.04 30.27
N ARG A 284 -5.36 -3.24 31.01
CA ARG A 284 -4.08 -3.74 30.48
C ARG A 284 -4.07 -5.24 30.15
N ASP A 285 -5.19 -5.91 30.39
CA ASP A 285 -5.36 -7.35 30.17
C ASP A 285 -6.19 -7.69 28.92
N ARG A 286 -6.42 -6.72 28.00
CA ARG A 286 -7.05 -7.01 26.71
C ARG A 286 -6.12 -7.86 25.82
N PRO A 287 -6.64 -8.92 25.18
CA PRO A 287 -5.87 -9.67 24.20
C PRO A 287 -5.59 -8.77 22.98
N THR A 288 -4.33 -8.58 22.63
CA THR A 288 -3.91 -7.76 21.48
C THR A 288 -4.40 -8.37 20.16
N HIS A 289 -5.07 -7.59 19.31
CA HIS A 289 -5.79 -8.08 18.12
C HIS A 289 -4.93 -8.24 16.86
N GLY A 290 -3.66 -7.84 16.90
CA GLY A 290 -2.69 -8.00 15.84
C GLY A 290 -1.26 -7.85 16.36
N ARG A 291 -0.28 -8.37 15.62
CA ARG A 291 1.14 -8.22 15.97
C ARG A 291 1.68 -6.82 15.68
N TYR A 292 1.10 -6.18 14.67
CA TYR A 292 1.63 -4.97 14.08
C TYR A 292 0.90 -3.71 14.49
N SER A 293 1.60 -2.59 14.38
CA SER A 293 1.10 -1.25 14.60
C SER A 293 1.31 -0.41 13.37
N TRP A 294 0.31 0.39 13.02
CA TRP A 294 0.30 1.21 11.81
C TRP A 294 -0.57 2.45 11.97
N TYR A 295 -0.37 3.37 11.04
CA TYR A 295 -1.19 4.53 10.81
C TYR A 295 -2.01 4.31 9.54
N LEU A 296 -3.26 4.74 9.55
CA LEU A 296 -4.19 4.75 8.43
C LEU A 296 -4.62 6.20 8.24
N LEU A 297 -4.31 6.79 7.09
CA LEU A 297 -4.81 8.08 6.67
C LEU A 297 -5.90 7.84 5.62
N GLU A 298 -7.07 8.42 5.84
CA GLU A 298 -8.17 8.44 4.88
C GLU A 298 -8.42 9.88 4.45
N ILE A 299 -8.45 10.11 3.14
CA ILE A 299 -8.74 11.41 2.53
C ILE A 299 -10.03 11.23 1.73
N ALA A 300 -11.13 11.80 2.21
CA ALA A 300 -12.40 11.82 1.54
C ALA A 300 -12.59 13.13 0.76
N TYR A 301 -13.04 13.05 -0.48
CA TYR A 301 -13.38 14.21 -1.30
C TYR A 301 -14.65 13.96 -2.09
N SER A 302 -15.36 15.05 -2.40
CA SER A 302 -16.54 15.01 -3.26
C SER A 302 -16.08 15.02 -4.71
N ALA A 303 -16.19 13.90 -5.42
CA ALA A 303 -15.88 13.85 -6.86
C ALA A 303 -16.90 14.64 -7.69
N ASP A 304 -18.15 14.69 -7.25
CA ASP A 304 -19.18 15.52 -7.84
C ASP A 304 -20.02 16.22 -6.75
N PRO A 305 -19.87 17.54 -6.55
CA PRO A 305 -20.66 18.30 -5.58
C PRO A 305 -22.17 18.19 -5.78
N LEU A 306 -22.63 17.84 -6.99
CA LEU A 306 -24.04 17.73 -7.35
C LEU A 306 -24.60 16.33 -7.07
N HIS A 307 -23.78 15.28 -7.13
CA HIS A 307 -24.23 13.90 -6.95
C HIS A 307 -23.86 13.31 -5.58
N GLY A 308 -22.97 13.97 -4.83
CA GLY A 308 -22.60 13.56 -3.48
C GLY A 308 -21.71 12.30 -3.45
N ASP A 309 -21.07 11.97 -4.57
CA ASP A 309 -20.15 10.85 -4.66
C ASP A 309 -18.88 11.19 -3.87
N VAL A 310 -18.66 10.45 -2.79
CA VAL A 310 -17.47 10.56 -1.95
C VAL A 310 -16.47 9.52 -2.40
N VAL A 311 -15.31 10.01 -2.83
CA VAL A 311 -14.15 9.18 -3.14
C VAL A 311 -13.22 9.24 -1.95
N THR A 312 -12.66 8.09 -1.60
CA THR A 312 -11.76 7.98 -0.45
C THR A 312 -10.43 7.39 -0.87
N ASP A 313 -9.38 8.15 -0.66
CA ASP A 313 -8.00 7.71 -0.74
C ASP A 313 -7.52 7.23 0.62
N THR A 314 -6.71 6.17 0.61
CA THR A 314 -6.23 5.53 1.82
C THR A 314 -4.73 5.27 1.77
N VAL A 315 -4.04 5.65 2.85
CA VAL A 315 -2.59 5.61 3.02
C VAL A 315 -2.29 4.84 4.30
N VAL A 316 -1.51 3.75 4.22
CA VAL A 316 -1.18 2.89 5.37
C VAL A 316 0.32 2.75 5.53
N THR A 317 0.85 3.11 6.70
CA THR A 317 2.28 2.96 6.99
C THR A 317 2.53 2.71 8.47
N GLY A 318 3.63 2.01 8.77
CA GLY A 318 4.12 1.85 10.15
C GLY A 318 4.97 3.04 10.65
N ASP A 319 5.11 4.10 9.86
CA ASP A 319 6.02 5.24 10.12
C ASP A 319 5.29 6.58 9.95
N LEU A 320 5.22 7.37 11.04
CA LEU A 320 4.48 8.62 11.09
C LEU A 320 5.08 9.71 10.18
N ASP A 321 6.40 9.80 10.09
CA ASP A 321 7.03 10.84 9.27
C ASP A 321 6.82 10.57 7.77
N VAL A 322 6.78 9.29 7.42
CA VAL A 322 6.37 8.84 6.09
C VAL A 322 4.88 9.11 5.83
N LEU A 323 4.01 8.90 6.82
CA LEU A 323 2.58 9.24 6.70
C LEU A 323 2.40 10.72 6.38
N ARG A 324 3.10 11.59 7.13
CA ARG A 324 3.06 13.05 6.95
C ARG A 324 3.52 13.44 5.55
N TRP A 325 4.69 12.94 5.15
CA TRP A 325 5.25 13.21 3.83
C TRP A 325 4.32 12.75 2.69
N ALA A 326 3.79 11.53 2.81
CA ALA A 326 2.86 10.95 1.83
C ALA A 326 1.57 11.78 1.74
N CYS A 327 1.02 12.18 2.88
CA CYS A 327 -0.19 13.00 2.96
C CYS A 327 0.01 14.37 2.29
N ASP A 328 1.11 15.07 2.60
CA ASP A 328 1.37 16.40 2.04
C ASP A 328 1.57 16.33 0.51
N HIS A 329 2.26 15.30 0.00
CA HIS A 329 2.41 15.09 -1.44
C HIS A 329 1.08 14.72 -2.11
N HIS A 330 0.33 13.78 -1.51
CA HIS A 330 -0.96 13.33 -2.01
C HIS A 330 -1.98 14.46 -2.07
N LEU A 331 -2.13 15.24 -0.99
CA LEU A 331 -3.04 16.38 -0.95
C LEU A 331 -2.65 17.44 -1.98
N ALA A 332 -1.35 17.78 -2.08
CA ALA A 332 -0.89 18.78 -3.04
C ALA A 332 -1.19 18.36 -4.49
N ALA A 333 -0.95 17.10 -4.84
CA ALA A 333 -1.17 16.60 -6.18
C ALA A 333 -2.65 16.39 -6.50
N ARG A 334 -3.42 15.78 -5.60
CA ARG A 334 -4.84 15.52 -5.84
C ARG A 334 -5.69 16.77 -5.81
N LEU A 335 -5.45 17.71 -4.90
CA LEU A 335 -6.21 18.97 -4.92
C LEU A 335 -5.88 19.78 -6.16
N LYS A 336 -4.65 19.73 -6.68
CA LYS A 336 -4.32 20.32 -7.98
C LYS A 336 -5.08 19.66 -9.15
N ALA A 337 -5.29 18.35 -9.10
CA ALA A 337 -5.98 17.59 -10.15
C ALA A 337 -7.51 17.75 -10.10
N VAL A 338 -8.09 17.70 -8.90
CA VAL A 338 -9.55 17.72 -8.68
C VAL A 338 -10.08 19.15 -8.63
N LEU A 339 -9.26 20.12 -8.19
CA LEU A 339 -9.65 21.53 -8.00
C LEU A 339 -8.81 22.50 -8.84
N PRO A 340 -8.78 22.38 -10.19
CA PRO A 340 -7.98 23.27 -11.02
C PRO A 340 -8.35 24.76 -10.85
N ASP A 341 -9.61 25.04 -10.47
CA ASP A 341 -10.12 26.39 -10.21
C ASP A 341 -10.19 26.76 -8.71
N GLY A 342 -9.82 25.86 -7.80
CA GLY A 342 -9.74 26.12 -6.35
C GLY A 342 -11.08 26.11 -5.58
N ASP A 343 -12.19 25.70 -6.20
CA ASP A 343 -13.55 25.86 -5.67
C ASP A 343 -14.19 24.59 -5.05
N GLY A 344 -13.48 23.46 -4.98
CA GLY A 344 -14.03 22.24 -4.37
C GLY A 344 -13.50 21.96 -2.97
N ASP A 345 -14.26 21.12 -2.27
CA ASP A 345 -14.09 20.90 -0.84
C ASP A 345 -13.42 19.54 -0.59
N CYS A 346 -12.36 19.55 0.22
CA CYS A 346 -11.79 18.32 0.75
C CYS A 346 -12.72 17.85 1.87
N GLY A 347 -13.60 16.88 1.56
CA GLY A 347 -14.69 16.46 2.43
C GLY A 347 -14.24 16.09 3.85
N SER A 348 -13.24 15.21 3.98
CA SER A 348 -12.58 14.97 5.26
C SER A 348 -11.16 14.43 5.09
N VAL A 349 -10.31 14.68 6.07
CA VAL A 349 -9.00 14.04 6.19
C VAL A 349 -8.89 13.47 7.59
N GLU A 350 -8.83 12.14 7.72
CA GLU A 350 -8.80 11.45 9.01
C GLU A 350 -7.52 10.62 9.15
N VAL A 351 -6.92 10.62 10.33
CA VAL A 351 -5.83 9.70 10.68
C VAL A 351 -6.26 8.81 11.83
N ALA A 352 -6.38 7.52 11.51
CA ALA A 352 -6.55 6.44 12.45
C ALA A 352 -5.19 5.83 12.84
N MET A 353 -5.04 5.53 14.12
CA MET A 353 -3.84 4.95 14.72
C MET A 353 -4.18 3.57 15.25
N PHE A 354 -3.40 2.57 14.85
CA PHE A 354 -3.58 1.19 15.27
C PHE A 354 -2.36 0.70 16.03
N GLU A 355 -2.54 0.31 17.29
CA GLU A 355 -1.50 -0.30 18.13
C GLU A 355 -1.83 -1.78 18.28
N GLN A 356 -0.96 -2.66 17.77
CA GLN A 356 -1.17 -4.11 17.83
C GLN A 356 -2.56 -4.52 17.30
N GLY A 357 -2.94 -3.96 16.16
CA GLY A 357 -4.25 -4.16 15.52
C GLY A 357 -5.45 -3.49 16.18
N GLU A 358 -5.28 -2.79 17.31
CA GLU A 358 -6.37 -2.06 17.96
C GLU A 358 -6.35 -0.58 17.58
N LEU A 359 -7.50 -0.03 17.19
CA LEU A 359 -7.63 1.42 17.02
C LEU A 359 -7.45 2.11 18.38
N VAL A 360 -6.40 2.90 18.50
CA VAL A 360 -6.09 3.68 19.71
C VAL A 360 -6.45 5.15 19.59
N ALA A 361 -6.56 5.69 18.38
CA ALA A 361 -7.02 7.04 18.11
C ALA A 361 -7.58 7.15 16.69
N ASN A 362 -8.57 8.02 16.47
CA ASN A 362 -8.94 8.54 15.16
C ASN A 362 -9.03 10.07 15.28
N ILE A 363 -8.33 10.79 14.41
CA ILE A 363 -8.13 12.23 14.49
C ILE A 363 -8.55 12.86 13.16
N ASP A 364 -9.55 13.73 13.23
CA ASP A 364 -9.96 14.59 12.11
C ASP A 364 -8.93 15.71 11.91
N LEU A 365 -8.22 15.65 10.78
CA LEU A 365 -7.22 16.62 10.35
C LEU A 365 -7.81 17.71 9.43
N THR A 366 -9.07 17.61 9.03
CA THR A 366 -9.73 18.60 8.16
C THR A 366 -9.63 20.04 8.70
N PRO A 367 -9.83 20.31 10.01
CA PRO A 367 -9.69 21.66 10.56
C PRO A 367 -8.26 22.21 10.52
N HIS A 368 -7.27 21.36 10.21
CA HIS A 368 -5.85 21.67 10.19
C HIS A 368 -5.29 21.83 8.78
N LEU A 369 -6.14 21.72 7.75
CA LEU A 369 -5.76 22.03 6.38
C LEU A 369 -5.42 23.52 6.26
N GLN A 370 -4.28 23.80 5.64
CA GLN A 370 -3.78 25.14 5.35
C GLN A 370 -3.45 25.26 3.87
N LEU A 371 -3.71 26.43 3.31
CA LEU A 371 -3.22 26.79 1.99
C LEU A 371 -1.82 27.39 2.13
N GLY A 372 -0.82 26.72 1.58
CA GLY A 372 0.54 27.22 1.51
C GLY A 372 0.70 28.37 0.51
N ASP A 373 1.84 29.07 0.58
CA ASP A 373 2.16 30.21 -0.30
C ASP A 373 2.21 29.83 -1.80
N SER A 374 2.43 28.56 -2.11
CA SER A 374 2.40 28.01 -3.47
C SER A 374 0.98 27.72 -3.99
N GLY A 375 -0.04 27.88 -3.16
CA GLY A 375 -1.40 27.41 -3.43
C GLY A 375 -1.58 25.91 -3.22
N ALA A 376 -0.53 25.17 -2.82
CA ALA A 376 -0.67 23.78 -2.40
C ALA A 376 -1.32 23.72 -1.02
N VAL A 377 -2.25 22.80 -0.83
CA VAL A 377 -2.84 22.52 0.48
C VAL A 377 -1.95 21.54 1.22
N HIS A 378 -1.68 21.83 2.49
CA HIS A 378 -0.91 20.97 3.40
C HIS A 378 -1.61 20.90 4.76
N ILE A 379 -1.21 19.95 5.60
CA ILE A 379 -1.72 19.86 6.97
C ILE A 379 -0.76 20.59 7.91
N ASP A 380 -1.31 21.44 8.79
CA ASP A 380 -0.55 21.94 9.94
C ASP A 380 -0.44 20.85 11.00
N TRP A 381 0.53 19.97 10.82
CA TRP A 381 0.83 18.86 11.73
C TRP A 381 1.17 19.32 13.16
N MET A 382 1.55 20.60 13.35
CA MET A 382 1.82 21.17 14.67
C MET A 382 0.54 21.62 15.38
N ALA A 383 -0.43 22.16 14.63
CA ALA A 383 -1.75 22.49 15.14
C ALA A 383 -2.64 21.26 15.34
N GLY A 384 -2.47 20.23 14.49
CA GLY A 384 -3.24 18.99 14.46
C GLY A 384 -3.27 18.18 15.75
N SER A 385 -2.37 18.49 16.69
CA SER A 385 -2.24 17.74 17.95
C SER A 385 -2.22 16.23 17.72
N LEU A 386 -1.68 15.74 16.58
CA LEU A 386 -1.31 14.34 16.46
C LEU A 386 -0.32 14.13 17.60
N PRO A 387 -0.73 13.44 18.68
CA PRO A 387 0.21 13.25 19.75
C PRO A 387 1.37 12.47 19.12
N PHE A 388 2.61 12.86 19.45
CA PHE A 388 3.85 12.18 19.01
C PHE A 388 3.94 10.74 19.57
N LEU A 389 2.82 10.02 19.61
CA LEU A 389 2.67 8.65 20.02
C LEU A 389 3.34 7.83 18.94
N ALA A 390 4.63 7.57 19.16
CA ALA A 390 5.21 6.34 18.69
C ALA A 390 4.26 5.21 19.13
N LEU A 391 3.69 4.51 18.15
CA LEU A 391 2.90 3.33 18.42
C LEU A 391 3.79 2.31 19.14
N ALA A 392 3.30 1.68 20.20
CA ALA A 392 4.01 0.52 20.74
C ALA A 392 3.74 -0.69 19.85
N GLY A 393 4.58 -1.73 19.94
CA GLY A 393 4.45 -2.95 19.12
C GLY A 393 5.39 -2.98 17.92
N GLU A 394 5.23 -4.01 17.09
CA GLU A 394 6.03 -4.17 15.87
C GLU A 394 5.47 -3.31 14.74
N SER A 395 6.33 -2.65 13.97
CA SER A 395 5.87 -1.88 12.81
C SER A 395 5.32 -2.83 11.73
N LEU A 396 4.26 -2.40 11.03
CA LEU A 396 3.70 -3.13 9.90
C LEU A 396 4.78 -3.38 8.81
N PRO A 397 5.03 -4.64 8.40
CA PRO A 397 6.02 -4.93 7.37
C PRO A 397 5.62 -4.34 6.01
N PRO A 398 6.58 -3.88 5.18
CA PRO A 398 6.28 -3.42 3.83
C PRO A 398 5.53 -4.47 3.00
N GLY A 399 4.49 -4.02 2.28
CA GLY A 399 3.66 -4.88 1.43
C GLY A 399 2.74 -5.85 2.19
N HIS A 400 2.65 -5.76 3.53
CA HIS A 400 1.66 -6.50 4.29
C HIS A 400 0.26 -5.88 4.05
N PRO A 401 -0.71 -6.62 3.52
CA PRO A 401 -2.07 -6.12 3.38
C PRO A 401 -2.70 -5.90 4.76
N VAL A 402 -3.55 -4.88 4.89
CA VAL A 402 -4.32 -4.63 6.11
C VAL A 402 -5.82 -4.59 5.80
N THR A 403 -6.63 -5.05 6.75
CA THR A 403 -8.08 -4.88 6.71
C THR A 403 -8.49 -3.84 7.73
N ASP A 404 -9.22 -2.82 7.30
CA ASP A 404 -10.17 -2.17 8.21
C ASP A 404 -11.46 -3.01 8.27
N ALA A 405 -12.22 -2.88 9.36
CA ALA A 405 -13.50 -3.53 9.59
C ALA A 405 -14.56 -3.24 8.50
N SER A 406 -14.33 -2.31 7.58
CA SER A 406 -15.22 -2.01 6.46
C SER A 406 -14.61 -2.14 5.05
N ARG A 407 -13.27 -2.13 4.91
CA ARG A 407 -12.57 -2.05 3.61
C ARG A 407 -11.29 -2.88 3.62
N MET A 408 -11.10 -3.73 2.61
CA MET A 408 -9.83 -4.39 2.35
C MET A 408 -8.87 -3.40 1.68
N ALA A 409 -7.74 -3.13 2.31
CA ALA A 409 -6.62 -2.40 1.73
C ALA A 409 -5.46 -3.38 1.53
N VAL A 410 -5.44 -4.06 0.38
CA VAL A 410 -4.23 -4.72 -0.10
C VAL A 410 -3.34 -3.61 -0.64
N ILE A 411 -2.44 -3.08 0.18
CA ILE A 411 -1.77 -1.82 -0.10
C ILE A 411 -0.24 -1.98 0.02
N PRO A 412 0.47 -1.58 -1.04
CA PRO A 412 1.12 -0.28 -1.08
C PRO A 412 0.43 0.64 -2.12
N TYR A 413 -0.87 0.94 -2.06
CA TYR A 413 -1.49 2.24 -1.69
C TYR A 413 -2.53 2.51 -2.78
N GLY A 414 -3.81 2.75 -2.45
CA GLY A 414 -4.69 3.54 -3.32
C GLY A 414 -6.22 3.40 -3.19
N HIS A 415 -6.84 4.53 -3.55
CA HIS A 415 -8.16 4.89 -4.07
C HIS A 415 -9.32 3.88 -4.05
N THR A 416 -10.41 4.25 -3.37
CA THR A 416 -11.77 3.73 -3.63
C THR A 416 -12.60 4.85 -4.26
N ASP A 417 -12.93 4.74 -5.55
CA ASP A 417 -14.01 5.54 -6.14
C ASP A 417 -15.36 5.05 -5.65
N GLY A 418 -16.13 5.93 -5.03
CA GLY A 418 -17.50 5.67 -4.58
C GLY A 418 -18.58 5.82 -5.66
N ALA A 419 -18.22 6.05 -6.92
CA ALA A 419 -19.15 6.49 -7.97
C ALA A 419 -19.96 5.36 -8.66
N SER A 420 -20.12 4.20 -8.02
CA SER A 420 -21.09 3.19 -8.47
C SER A 420 -21.77 2.51 -7.29
N PRO A 421 -23.11 2.32 -7.29
CA PRO A 421 -23.80 1.49 -6.29
C PRO A 421 -23.45 -0.01 -6.34
N GLY A 422 -22.36 -0.37 -7.02
CA GLY A 422 -21.83 -1.72 -7.13
C GLY A 422 -20.89 -2.03 -5.97
N TRP A 423 -21.38 -2.84 -5.04
CA TRP A 423 -20.64 -3.73 -4.14
C TRP A 423 -19.12 -3.83 -4.38
N HIS A 424 -18.34 -2.93 -3.79
CA HIS A 424 -16.90 -3.14 -3.62
C HIS A 424 -16.69 -4.01 -2.38
N PHE A 425 -16.15 -5.22 -2.59
CA PHE A 425 -16.06 -6.31 -1.63
C PHE A 425 -15.30 -5.93 -0.34
N GLY A 426 -16.04 -5.38 0.62
CA GLY A 426 -16.24 -6.10 1.86
C GLY A 426 -17.42 -7.06 1.67
N THR A 427 -17.18 -8.32 1.30
CA THR A 427 -18.20 -9.35 1.51
C THR A 427 -17.97 -9.99 2.87
N ILE A 428 -18.58 -9.38 3.89
CA ILE A 428 -18.90 -10.06 5.14
C ILE A 428 -20.41 -10.29 5.10
N ILE A 429 -20.84 -11.47 4.67
CA ILE A 429 -22.24 -11.90 4.85
C ILE A 429 -22.31 -12.84 6.05
N PRO A 430 -22.88 -12.42 7.18
CA PRO A 430 -23.60 -13.30 8.08
C PRO A 430 -25.09 -12.91 8.09
N ALA A 431 -25.91 -13.90 7.70
CA ALA A 431 -27.38 -14.02 7.73
C ALA A 431 -28.23 -12.80 8.13
#